data_AF-A0A818MHR7-F1
#
_entry.id   AF-A0A818MHR7-F1
#
_cell.length_a   1.000
_cell.length_b   1.000
_cell.length_c   1.000
_cell.angle_alpha   90.00
_cell.angle_beta   90.00
_cell.angle_gamma   90.00
#
_symmetry.space_group_name_H-M   'P 1'
#
loop_
_entity.id
_entity.type
_entity.pdbx_description
1 polymer ?
#
loop_
_entity_poly.entity_id
_entity_poly.type
_entity_poly.pdbx_seq_one_letter_code
_entity_poly.pdbx_strand_id
1 'polypeptide(L)'
;MPNYQCAAWKVFVVGLTCSRYRVMRLSGSRNPAGIVVTDPTIVGSIAVALRKPTNYAVNSNGFAWAVGTCGTGMELSAAGTMCTCTNGYILRYYDIYVNWGGIDGITCSAPSQSITVSFE
;
A
#
# COMPACT_ATOMS: atom_id res chain seq x y z
N MET A 1 14.63 2.29 4.66
CA MET A 1 14.62 3.66 4.11
C MET A 1 15.34 4.61 5.06
N PRO A 2 16.01 5.67 4.59
CA PRO A 2 16.43 6.77 5.45
C PRO A 2 15.19 7.38 6.12
N ASN A 3 15.33 7.86 7.36
CA ASN A 3 14.26 8.46 8.20
C ASN A 3 13.32 9.43 7.46
N TYR A 4 13.79 10.05 6.38
CA TYR A 4 13.04 10.94 5.50
C TYR A 4 11.77 10.31 4.90
N GLN A 5 11.86 9.08 4.38
CA GLN A 5 10.70 8.47 3.70
C GLN A 5 9.61 8.04 4.69
N CYS A 6 9.99 7.64 5.92
CA CYS A 6 9.04 7.38 7.00
C CYS A 6 8.29 8.65 7.40
N ALA A 7 8.98 9.80 7.46
CA ALA A 7 8.35 11.10 7.73
C ALA A 7 7.44 11.53 6.58
N ALA A 8 7.89 11.41 5.33
CA ALA A 8 7.10 11.72 4.14
C ALA A 8 5.83 10.86 4.06
N TRP A 9 5.94 9.57 4.38
CA TRP A 9 4.79 8.67 4.43
C TRP A 9 3.78 9.08 5.51
N LYS A 10 4.24 9.44 6.72
CA LYS A 10 3.37 9.95 7.78
C LYS A 10 2.62 11.22 7.34
N VAL A 11 3.31 12.15 6.66
CA VAL A 11 2.68 13.34 6.08
C VAL A 11 1.64 12.96 5.03
N PHE A 12 1.98 12.03 4.13
CA PHE A 12 1.09 11.53 3.09
C PHE A 12 -0.21 10.97 3.67
N VAL A 13 -0.14 10.01 4.61
CA VAL A 13 -1.35 9.37 5.17
C VAL A 13 -2.22 10.34 5.97
N VAL A 14 -1.63 11.31 6.69
CA VAL A 14 -2.38 12.36 7.39
C VAL A 14 -3.09 13.31 6.40
N GLY A 15 -2.47 13.54 5.25
CA GLY A 15 -3.03 14.37 4.16
C GLY A 15 -4.18 13.72 3.39
N LEU A 16 -4.41 12.41 3.51
CA LEU A 16 -5.49 11.72 2.80
C LEU A 16 -6.87 12.23 3.26
N THR A 17 -7.69 12.76 2.35
CA THR A 17 -9.04 13.26 2.67
C THR A 17 -10.13 12.29 2.18
N CYS A 18 -11.26 12.21 2.88
CA CYS A 18 -12.28 11.17 2.62
C CYS A 18 -13.18 11.38 1.39
N SER A 19 -13.12 12.52 0.68
CA SER A 19 -14.28 12.93 -0.15
C SER A 19 -14.03 13.18 -1.63
N ARG A 20 -12.82 12.93 -2.16
CA ARG A 20 -12.52 13.33 -3.56
C ARG A 20 -11.78 12.33 -4.44
N TYR A 21 -11.18 11.29 -3.87
CA TYR A 21 -10.40 10.34 -4.67
C TYR A 21 -11.32 9.43 -5.50
N ARG A 22 -11.02 9.32 -6.78
CA ARG A 22 -11.65 8.48 -7.79
C ARG A 22 -10.77 7.29 -8.15
N VAL A 23 -9.45 7.45 -8.06
CA VAL A 23 -8.48 6.41 -8.41
C VAL A 23 -7.42 6.29 -7.33
N MET A 24 -7.14 5.06 -6.90
CA MET A 24 -5.91 4.72 -6.20
C MET A 24 -5.04 3.89 -7.12
N ARG A 25 -3.74 4.18 -7.17
CA ARG A 25 -2.76 3.36 -7.88
C ARG A 25 -1.64 2.91 -6.95
N LEU A 26 -1.26 1.64 -7.08
CA LEU A 26 -0.05 1.06 -6.50
C LEU A 26 0.87 0.62 -7.64
N SER A 27 2.03 1.25 -7.77
CA SER A 27 2.98 1.04 -8.86
C SER A 27 4.42 0.99 -8.37
N GLY A 28 5.36 0.69 -9.26
CA GLY A 28 6.78 0.65 -8.94
C GLY A 28 7.66 0.44 -10.17
N SER A 29 8.98 0.40 -9.99
CA SER A 29 9.91 0.27 -11.13
C SER A 29 9.78 -1.06 -11.90
N ARG A 30 9.17 -2.09 -11.30
CA ARG A 30 8.90 -3.39 -11.93
C ARG A 30 7.58 -3.44 -12.70
N ASN A 31 6.59 -2.66 -12.28
CA ASN A 31 5.36 -2.42 -13.02
C ASN A 31 5.00 -0.92 -12.94
N PRO A 32 5.50 -0.11 -13.90
CA PRO A 32 5.28 1.34 -13.89
C PRO A 32 3.81 1.75 -14.09
N ALA A 33 3.04 0.96 -14.84
CA ALA A 33 1.60 1.19 -15.02
C ALA A 33 0.83 0.97 -13.71
N GLY A 34 1.32 0.03 -12.90
CA GLY A 34 0.75 -0.34 -11.62
C GLY A 34 -0.60 -1.03 -11.72
N ILE A 35 -1.21 -1.20 -10.57
CA ILE A 35 -2.57 -1.71 -10.42
C ILE A 35 -3.44 -0.62 -9.80
N VAL A 36 -4.72 -0.61 -10.15
CA VAL A 36 -5.63 0.48 -9.79
C VAL A 36 -6.90 0.00 -9.12
N VAL A 37 -7.42 0.83 -8.22
CA VAL A 37 -8.80 0.79 -7.74
C VAL A 37 -9.50 2.02 -8.28
N THR A 38 -10.66 1.83 -8.91
CA THR A 38 -11.44 2.90 -9.57
C THR A 38 -12.83 3.10 -8.97
N ASP A 39 -13.24 2.24 -8.03
CA ASP A 39 -14.46 2.44 -7.25
C ASP A 39 -14.19 3.52 -6.19
N PRO A 40 -14.86 4.69 -6.24
CA PRO A 40 -14.58 5.80 -5.34
C PRO A 40 -14.89 5.49 -3.87
N THR A 41 -15.86 4.60 -3.60
CA THR A 41 -16.16 4.16 -2.24
C THR A 41 -15.02 3.32 -1.70
N ILE A 42 -14.50 2.38 -2.50
CA ILE A 42 -13.37 1.55 -2.10
C ILE A 42 -12.10 2.38 -1.93
N VAL A 43 -11.81 3.28 -2.89
CA VAL A 43 -10.66 4.21 -2.80
C VAL A 43 -10.75 5.04 -1.52
N GLY A 44 -11.92 5.59 -1.21
CA GLY A 44 -12.17 6.32 0.03
C GLY A 44 -11.94 5.48 1.27
N SER A 45 -12.43 4.23 1.30
CA SER A 45 -12.21 3.31 2.42
C SER A 45 -10.73 2.96 2.62
N ILE A 46 -9.98 2.72 1.55
CA ILE A 46 -8.53 2.48 1.63
C ILE A 46 -7.80 3.72 2.14
N ALA A 47 -8.14 4.92 1.64
CA ALA A 47 -7.57 6.16 2.12
C ALA A 47 -7.83 6.39 3.62
N VAL A 48 -9.04 6.09 4.08
CA VAL A 48 -9.41 6.14 5.51
C VAL A 48 -8.59 5.14 6.31
N ALA A 49 -8.46 3.90 5.86
CA ALA A 49 -7.74 2.83 6.55
C ALA A 49 -6.22 3.10 6.65
N LEU A 50 -5.65 3.77 5.66
CA LEU A 50 -4.26 4.23 5.70
C LEU A 50 -4.08 5.42 6.64
N ARG A 51 -5.02 6.38 6.63
CA ARG A 51 -4.98 7.58 7.48
C ARG A 51 -5.18 7.25 8.96
N LYS A 52 -6.19 6.44 9.24
CA LYS A 52 -6.52 5.92 10.57
C LYS A 52 -6.25 4.43 10.48
N PRO A 53 -5.17 3.91 11.09
CA PRO A 53 -4.71 2.52 10.91
C PRO A 53 -5.76 1.52 11.40
N THR A 54 -6.76 1.28 10.57
CA THR A 54 -7.89 0.40 10.80
C THR A 54 -7.84 -0.71 9.76
N ASN A 55 -8.14 -1.93 10.19
CA ASN A 55 -8.17 -3.06 9.26
C ASN A 55 -9.29 -2.87 8.23
N TYR A 56 -8.96 -3.06 6.96
CA TYR A 56 -9.89 -3.01 5.85
C TYR A 56 -9.49 -4.07 4.81
N ALA A 57 -10.45 -4.78 4.25
CA ALA A 57 -10.20 -5.78 3.21
C ALA A 57 -11.36 -5.79 2.20
N VAL A 58 -11.03 -5.90 0.92
CA VAL A 58 -12.00 -5.86 -0.18
C VAL A 58 -11.40 -6.43 -1.47
N ASN A 59 -12.22 -7.03 -2.32
CA ASN A 59 -11.81 -7.39 -3.67
C ASN A 59 -12.17 -6.26 -4.65
N SER A 60 -11.22 -5.83 -5.47
CA SER A 60 -11.46 -4.80 -6.49
C SER A 60 -10.49 -4.96 -7.68
N ASN A 61 -11.02 -4.82 -8.90
CA ASN A 61 -10.25 -4.88 -10.15
C ASN A 61 -9.34 -6.11 -10.29
N GLY A 62 -9.79 -7.27 -9.79
CA GLY A 62 -9.04 -8.54 -9.88
C GLY A 62 -8.01 -8.76 -8.77
N PHE A 63 -7.90 -7.84 -7.81
CA PHE A 63 -6.97 -7.93 -6.68
C PHE A 63 -7.70 -7.98 -5.34
N ALA A 64 -7.10 -8.68 -4.38
CA ALA A 64 -7.58 -8.73 -3.01
C ALA A 64 -6.82 -7.69 -2.18
N TRP A 65 -7.46 -6.53 -2.01
CA TRP A 65 -6.90 -5.40 -1.29
C TRP A 65 -7.07 -5.55 0.20
N ALA A 66 -6.02 -5.25 0.96
CA ALA A 66 -6.04 -5.22 2.40
C ALA A 66 -5.19 -4.06 2.92
N VAL A 67 -5.67 -3.39 3.96
CA VAL A 67 -4.93 -2.45 4.78
C VAL A 67 -5.01 -2.92 6.22
N GLY A 68 -3.89 -2.90 6.93
CA GLY A 68 -3.86 -3.25 8.34
C GLY A 68 -2.44 -3.18 8.90
N THR A 69 -2.31 -3.56 10.17
CA THR A 69 -1.02 -3.53 10.86
C THR A 69 -0.16 -4.71 10.46
N CYS A 70 1.15 -4.48 10.43
CA CYS A 70 2.13 -5.54 10.39
C CYS A 70 3.32 -5.27 11.31
N GLY A 71 3.42 -6.05 12.40
CA GLY A 71 4.30 -5.72 13.51
C GLY A 71 3.97 -4.34 14.06
N THR A 72 4.97 -3.47 14.17
CA THR A 72 4.77 -2.06 14.54
C THR A 72 4.32 -1.18 13.37
N GLY A 73 4.37 -1.71 12.16
CA GLY A 73 4.08 -1.00 10.93
C GLY A 73 2.69 -1.26 10.39
N MET A 74 2.50 -0.85 9.16
CA MET A 74 1.25 -0.94 8.42
C MET A 74 1.54 -1.42 7.01
N GLU A 75 0.59 -2.13 6.44
CA GLU A 75 0.72 -2.79 5.16
C GLU A 75 -0.49 -2.45 4.28
N LEU A 76 -0.22 -2.09 3.03
CA LEU A 76 -1.17 -2.06 1.93
C LEU A 76 -0.82 -3.24 1.03
N SER A 77 -1.71 -4.21 0.95
CA SER A 77 -1.54 -5.43 0.17
C SER A 77 -2.62 -5.50 -0.90
N ALA A 78 -2.26 -5.95 -2.10
CA ALA A 78 -3.20 -6.37 -3.14
C ALA A 78 -3.14 -7.89 -3.40
N ALA A 79 -2.50 -8.64 -2.49
CA ALA A 79 -2.30 -10.09 -2.59
C ALA A 79 -3.29 -10.89 -1.72
N GLY A 80 -4.21 -10.24 -1.02
CA GLY A 80 -5.18 -10.88 -0.13
C GLY A 80 -4.60 -11.42 1.17
N THR A 81 -3.32 -11.14 1.43
CA THR A 81 -2.61 -11.55 2.64
C THR A 81 -2.02 -10.34 3.33
N MET A 82 -1.85 -10.44 4.64
CA MET A 82 -1.23 -9.44 5.50
C MET A 82 -0.05 -10.09 6.23
N CYS A 83 1.05 -9.37 6.45
CA CYS A 83 2.23 -9.88 7.17
C CYS A 83 2.84 -11.17 6.63
N THR A 84 2.73 -11.41 5.34
CA THR A 84 3.24 -12.63 4.72
C THR A 84 4.11 -12.30 3.53
N CYS A 85 5.17 -13.08 3.37
CA CYS A 85 6.03 -13.03 2.20
C CYS A 85 5.37 -13.82 1.08
N THR A 86 4.94 -13.11 0.05
CA THR A 86 4.34 -13.69 -1.16
C THR A 86 4.86 -12.97 -2.41
N ASN A 87 4.40 -13.40 -3.58
CA ASN A 87 4.52 -12.63 -4.81
C ASN A 87 3.29 -11.75 -5.00
N GLY A 88 3.48 -10.48 -5.33
CA GLY A 88 2.35 -9.60 -5.62
C GLY A 88 2.70 -8.11 -5.50
N TYR A 89 1.72 -7.33 -5.08
CA TYR A 89 1.79 -5.89 -4.89
C TYR A 89 1.55 -5.59 -3.42
N ILE A 90 2.64 -5.36 -2.68
CA ILE A 90 2.56 -5.07 -1.26
C ILE A 90 3.49 -3.89 -0.96
N LEU A 91 2.99 -2.95 -0.16
CA LEU A 91 3.76 -1.88 0.46
C LEU A 91 3.68 -2.05 1.97
N ARG A 92 4.82 -2.18 2.63
CA ARG A 92 4.94 -2.16 4.10
C ARG A 92 5.63 -0.88 4.51
N TYR A 93 4.94 -0.08 5.31
CA TYR A 93 5.51 1.13 5.89
C TYR A 93 5.67 0.95 7.39
N TYR A 94 6.80 1.43 7.91
CA TYR A 94 7.13 1.36 9.34
C TYR A 94 7.36 -0.07 9.87
N ASP A 95 7.91 -0.95 9.03
CA ASP A 95 8.44 -2.22 9.50
C ASP A 95 9.87 -2.03 10.03
N ILE A 96 10.15 -2.60 11.19
CA ILE A 96 11.48 -2.69 11.81
C ILE A 96 12.39 -3.67 11.06
N TYR A 97 11.82 -4.51 10.19
CA TYR A 97 12.54 -5.42 9.31
C TYR A 97 12.62 -4.87 7.88
N VAL A 98 13.70 -5.20 7.18
CA VAL A 98 14.09 -4.73 5.84
C VAL A 98 13.10 -5.06 4.70
N ASN A 99 11.91 -5.57 5.00
CA ASN A 99 10.92 -6.04 4.04
C ASN A 99 9.85 -4.98 3.79
N TRP A 100 10.15 -4.02 2.92
CA TRP A 100 9.26 -2.90 2.57
C TRP A 100 8.11 -3.29 1.63
N GLY A 101 8.01 -4.57 1.28
CA GLY A 101 7.11 -5.08 0.25
C GLY A 101 7.80 -5.21 -1.10
N GLY A 102 7.00 -5.25 -2.15
CA GLY A 102 7.44 -5.43 -3.52
C GLY A 102 6.29 -5.21 -4.50
N ILE A 103 6.65 -4.83 -5.72
CA ILE A 103 5.72 -4.64 -6.83
C ILE A 103 5.99 -5.71 -7.87
N ASP A 104 4.93 -6.43 -8.24
CA ASP A 104 4.94 -7.45 -9.28
C ASP A 104 6.03 -8.52 -9.07
N GLY A 105 6.05 -9.11 -7.87
CA GLY A 105 6.99 -10.17 -7.54
C GLY A 105 7.21 -10.32 -6.05
N ILE A 106 8.38 -10.85 -5.69
CA ILE A 106 8.75 -11.14 -4.30
C ILE A 106 8.59 -9.89 -3.41
N THR A 107 7.94 -10.04 -2.27
CA THR A 107 7.62 -8.94 -1.34
C THR A 107 8.47 -8.92 -0.06
N CYS A 108 9.33 -9.91 0.14
CA CYS A 108 10.32 -9.98 1.24
C CYS A 108 11.71 -10.26 0.69
N SER A 109 12.73 -9.57 1.19
CA SER A 109 14.07 -9.56 0.59
C SER A 109 14.02 -9.22 -0.90
N ALA A 110 13.04 -8.37 -1.27
CA ALA A 110 12.81 -7.98 -2.64
C ALA A 110 14.03 -7.21 -3.18
N PRO A 111 14.43 -7.41 -4.44
CA PRO A 111 15.47 -6.59 -5.05
C PRO A 111 15.09 -5.11 -5.03
N SER A 112 16.10 -4.23 -5.05
CA SER A 112 15.89 -2.78 -5.03
C SER A 112 14.92 -2.35 -6.14
N GLN A 113 13.89 -1.60 -5.73
CA GLN A 113 12.85 -1.09 -6.61
C GLN A 113 12.22 0.16 -6.00
N SER A 114 11.58 0.98 -6.84
CA SER A 114 10.68 2.03 -6.35
C SER A 114 9.29 1.45 -6.12
N ILE A 115 8.59 1.98 -5.12
CA ILE A 115 7.18 1.70 -4.85
C ILE A 115 6.47 3.05 -4.73
N THR A 116 5.31 3.20 -5.34
CA THR A 116 4.54 4.44 -5.37
C THR A 116 3.08 4.13 -5.12
N VAL A 117 2.47 4.91 -4.23
CA VAL A 117 1.02 4.94 -4.02
C VAL A 117 0.53 6.34 -4.35
N SER A 118 -0.48 6.44 -5.21
CA SER A 118 -1.13 7.70 -5.53
C SER A 118 -2.63 7.60 -5.33
N PHE A 119 -3.23 8.74 -4.96
CA PHE A 119 -4.67 8.96 -4.92
C PHE A 119 -4.97 10.18 -5.80
N GLU A 120 -5.91 10.01 -6.73
CA GLU A 120 -6.36 11.02 -7.70
C GLU A 120 -7.86 11.24 -7.55
#